data_AF-A0A7U9IWD3-F1
#
_entry.id   AF-A0A7U9IWD3-F1
#
_cell.length_a   1.000
_cell.length_b   1.000
_cell.length_c   1.000
_cell.angle_alpha   90.00
_cell.angle_beta   90.00
_cell.angle_gamma   90.00
#
_symmetry.space_group_name_H-M   'P 1'
#
loop_
_entity.id
_entity.type
_entity.pdbx_description
1 polymer ?
#
loop_
_entity_poly.entity_id
_entity_poly.type
_entity_poly.pdbx_seq_one_letter_code
_entity_poly.pdbx_strand_id
1 'polypeptide(L)'
;MSSPNILLTRIDNRLVHGQVGVTWTSTIGANLLVVVDDVVANDDIQQKLMGITAETYGFGIRFFTIEKTINVIGKAAPHQKIFLICRTPQTVRKLVEGGIDLKDINVGNMHFSEGKKQISSKVYVDDQDLADLRFIKQRGVNVFIQDVPGDQKEQIPD
;
A
#
# COMPACT_ATOMS: atom_id res chain seq x y z
N MET A 1 -3.35 24.17 -3.46
CA MET A 1 -2.73 22.96 -4.04
C MET A 1 -3.83 21.90 -4.14
N SER A 2 -3.95 21.19 -5.25
CA SER A 2 -4.92 20.10 -5.38
C SER A 2 -4.47 18.91 -4.54
N SER A 3 -5.34 18.38 -3.68
CA SER A 3 -5.06 17.15 -2.95
C SER A 3 -4.88 16.00 -3.94
N PRO A 4 -3.88 15.11 -3.75
CA PRO A 4 -3.70 13.96 -4.63
C PRO A 4 -4.89 13.01 -4.53
N ASN A 5 -5.28 12.41 -5.66
CA ASN A 5 -6.39 11.46 -5.72
C ASN A 5 -5.88 10.04 -5.41
N ILE A 6 -5.61 9.77 -4.13
CA ILE A 6 -5.23 8.46 -3.62
C ILE A 6 -6.50 7.65 -3.34
N LEU A 7 -6.71 6.59 -4.12
CA LEU A 7 -7.90 5.75 -4.04
C LEU A 7 -7.79 4.68 -2.96
N LEU A 8 -6.59 4.14 -2.76
CA LEU A 8 -6.31 3.11 -1.76
C LEU A 8 -4.82 3.10 -1.43
N THR A 9 -4.48 2.77 -0.19
CA THR A 9 -3.14 2.29 0.19
C THR A 9 -3.23 0.84 0.61
N ARG A 10 -2.40 -0.03 0.04
CA ARG A 10 -2.33 -1.45 0.42
C ARG A 10 -1.00 -1.76 1.10
N ILE A 11 -1.07 -2.47 2.22
CA ILE A 11 0.08 -3.10 2.87
C ILE A 11 0.16 -4.56 2.39
N ASP A 12 1.23 -4.89 1.68
CA ASP A 12 1.51 -6.24 1.20
C ASP A 12 3.02 -6.47 1.21
N ASN A 13 3.51 -7.44 1.98
CA ASN A 13 4.95 -7.73 2.08
C ASN A 13 5.59 -8.10 0.73
N ARG A 14 4.78 -8.54 -0.24
CA ARG A 14 5.20 -8.94 -1.59
C ARG A 14 5.11 -7.82 -2.62
N LEU A 15 4.61 -6.64 -2.23
CA LEU A 15 4.40 -5.49 -3.11
C LEU A 15 3.54 -5.84 -4.35
N VAL A 16 4.08 -5.67 -5.55
CA VAL A 16 3.40 -6.07 -6.80
C VAL A 16 3.77 -7.51 -7.12
N HIS A 17 2.83 -8.43 -6.92
CA HIS A 17 2.98 -9.85 -7.22
C HIS A 17 1.68 -10.44 -7.76
N GLY A 18 1.81 -11.47 -8.60
CA GLY A 18 0.67 -12.18 -9.18
C GLY A 18 -0.33 -11.24 -9.85
N GLN A 19 -1.62 -11.54 -9.67
CA GLN A 19 -2.73 -10.75 -10.22
C GLN A 19 -3.41 -9.86 -9.16
N VAL A 20 -3.01 -9.94 -7.89
CA VAL A 20 -3.71 -9.24 -6.80
C VAL A 20 -3.63 -7.73 -6.99
N GLY A 21 -2.45 -7.20 -7.30
CA GLY A 21 -2.28 -5.78 -7.59
C GLY A 21 -3.11 -5.32 -8.80
N VAL A 22 -3.22 -6.17 -9.82
CA VAL A 22 -4.02 -5.90 -11.03
C VAL A 22 -5.51 -5.88 -10.71
N THR A 23 -6.02 -6.88 -10.00
CA THR A 23 -7.42 -6.95 -9.58
C THR A 23 -7.81 -5.72 -8.78
N TRP A 24 -7.00 -5.35 -7.78
CA TRP A 24 -7.24 -4.13 -7.00
C TRP A 24 -7.22 -2.87 -7.87
N THR A 25 -6.20 -2.71 -8.72
CA THR A 25 -6.07 -1.55 -9.62
C THR A 25 -7.31 -1.38 -10.49
N SER A 26 -7.78 -2.47 -11.09
CA SER A 26 -8.98 -2.49 -11.93
C SER A 26 -10.25 -2.18 -11.13
N THR A 27 -10.47 -2.85 -9.99
CA THR A 27 -11.69 -2.69 -9.20
C THR A 27 -11.87 -1.28 -8.65
N ILE A 28 -10.79 -0.62 -8.21
CA ILE A 28 -10.87 0.76 -7.71
C ILE A 28 -10.78 1.80 -8.83
N GLY A 29 -10.47 1.38 -10.07
CA GLY A 29 -10.30 2.26 -11.22
C GLY A 29 -9.04 3.13 -11.15
N ALA A 30 -7.98 2.63 -10.51
CA ALA A 30 -6.68 3.29 -10.49
C ALA A 30 -6.01 3.22 -11.87
N ASN A 31 -5.28 4.27 -12.23
CA ASN A 31 -4.48 4.33 -13.47
C ASN A 31 -2.98 4.50 -13.21
N LEU A 32 -2.60 4.68 -11.93
CA LEU A 32 -1.23 4.81 -11.50
C LEU A 32 -1.02 4.03 -10.20
N LEU A 33 -0.13 3.04 -10.24
CA LEU A 33 0.35 2.32 -9.07
C LEU A 33 1.68 2.94 -8.61
N VAL A 34 1.80 3.25 -7.32
CA VAL A 34 3.06 3.73 -6.73
C VAL A 34 3.51 2.75 -5.67
N VAL A 35 4.61 2.06 -5.95
CA VAL A 35 5.30 1.20 -4.99
C VAL A 35 6.17 2.10 -4.11
N VAL A 36 5.85 2.16 -2.83
CA VAL A 36 6.58 2.96 -1.83
C VAL A 36 7.44 2.02 -1.00
N ASP A 37 8.70 1.88 -1.41
CA ASP A 37 9.66 0.95 -0.81
C ASP A 37 11.08 1.39 -1.16
N ASP A 38 11.88 1.75 -0.15
CA ASP A 38 13.23 2.28 -0.36
C ASP A 38 14.16 1.25 -1.03
N VAL A 39 13.94 -0.04 -0.80
CA VAL A 39 14.72 -1.12 -1.43
C VAL A 39 14.38 -1.21 -2.91
N VAL A 40 13.09 -1.39 -3.27
CA VAL A 40 12.68 -1.48 -4.68
C VAL A 40 12.98 -0.21 -5.45
N ALA A 41 12.86 0.97 -4.84
CA ALA A 41 13.19 2.23 -5.48
C ALA A 41 14.65 2.33 -5.96
N ASN A 42 15.54 1.48 -5.43
CA ASN A 42 16.96 1.40 -5.80
C ASN A 42 17.35 0.05 -6.45
N ASP A 43 16.38 -0.80 -6.81
CA ASP A 43 16.61 -2.11 -7.43
C ASP A 43 15.99 -2.19 -8.83
N ASP A 44 16.79 -1.90 -9.86
CA ASP A 44 16.35 -1.90 -11.25
C ASP A 44 15.76 -3.24 -11.72
N ILE A 45 16.20 -4.37 -11.15
CA ILE A 45 15.70 -5.69 -11.53
C ILE A 45 14.29 -5.87 -10.99
N GLN A 46 14.07 -5.57 -9.70
CA GLN A 46 12.73 -5.62 -9.11
C GLN A 46 11.76 -4.65 -9.79
N GLN A 47 12.23 -3.43 -10.12
CA GLN A 47 11.42 -2.46 -10.86
C GLN A 47 11.01 -2.97 -12.23
N LYS A 48 11.93 -3.56 -12.99
CA LYS A 48 11.62 -4.15 -14.31
C LYS A 48 10.60 -5.28 -14.19
N LEU A 49 10.79 -6.20 -13.24
CA LEU A 49 9.89 -7.33 -13.05
C LEU A 49 8.47 -6.89 -12.69
N MET A 50 8.33 -5.95 -11.76
CA MET A 50 7.02 -5.37 -11.40
C MET A 50 6.44 -4.52 -12.54
N GLY A 51 7.31 -3.86 -13.31
CA GLY A 51 6.96 -3.05 -14.48
C GLY A 51 6.24 -3.83 -15.58
N ILE A 52 6.65 -5.08 -15.81
CA ILE A 52 6.01 -5.97 -16.80
C ILE A 52 4.51 -6.15 -16.48
N THR A 53 4.14 -6.27 -15.20
CA THR A 53 2.72 -6.35 -14.80
C THR A 53 1.98 -5.09 -15.22
N ALA A 54 2.52 -3.91 -14.92
CA ALA A 54 1.87 -2.64 -15.27
C ALA A 54 1.71 -2.45 -16.79
N GLU A 55 2.74 -2.81 -17.56
CA GLU A 55 2.71 -2.79 -19.02
C GLU A 55 1.65 -3.73 -19.60
N THR A 56 1.61 -4.98 -19.10
CA THR A 56 0.66 -6.01 -19.56
C THR A 56 -0.80 -5.58 -19.39
N TYR A 57 -1.11 -4.85 -18.32
CA TYR A 57 -2.48 -4.45 -17.98
C TYR A 57 -2.79 -2.97 -18.24
N GLY A 58 -1.86 -2.22 -18.84
CA GLY A 58 -2.10 -0.87 -19.35
C GLY A 58 -2.28 0.22 -18.28
N PHE A 59 -1.60 0.11 -17.13
CA PHE A 59 -1.57 1.17 -16.11
C PHE A 59 -0.15 1.68 -15.86
N GLY A 60 -0.03 2.91 -15.35
CA GLY A 60 1.27 3.46 -14.98
C GLY A 60 1.80 2.85 -13.68
N ILE A 61 3.11 2.68 -13.57
CA ILE A 61 3.77 2.29 -12.31
C ILE A 61 4.95 3.22 -11.99
N ARG A 62 5.15 3.52 -10.71
CA ARG A 62 6.32 4.26 -10.20
C ARG A 62 6.85 3.58 -8.94
N PHE A 63 8.17 3.68 -8.76
CA PHE A 63 8.88 3.14 -7.60
C PHE A 63 9.54 4.30 -6.88
N PHE A 64 9.07 4.61 -5.67
CA PHE A 64 9.54 5.75 -4.89
C PHE A 64 10.03 5.31 -3.52
N THR A 65 11.04 6.02 -3.04
CA THR A 65 11.37 6.01 -1.62
C THR A 65 10.23 6.67 -0.83
N ILE A 66 10.21 6.41 0.49
CA ILE A 66 9.25 7.04 1.41
C ILE A 66 9.39 8.56 1.36
N GLU A 67 10.62 9.06 1.46
CA GLU A 67 10.93 10.49 1.41
C GLU A 67 10.48 11.13 0.10
N LYS A 68 10.79 10.49 -1.04
CA LYS A 68 10.36 10.99 -2.34
C LYS A 68 8.85 11.06 -2.42
N THR A 69 8.15 10.05 -1.93
CA THR A 69 6.68 10.01 -1.91
C THR A 69 6.11 11.20 -1.15
N ILE A 70 6.59 11.45 0.08
CA ILE A 70 6.19 12.61 0.90
C ILE A 70 6.38 13.93 0.13
N ASN A 71 7.52 14.09 -0.55
CA ASN A 71 7.88 15.34 -1.21
C ASN A 71 7.15 15.60 -2.54
N VAL A 72 6.67 14.55 -3.23
CA VAL A 72 6.17 14.68 -4.61
C VAL A 72 4.71 14.30 -4.79
N ILE A 73 4.12 13.50 -3.89
CA ILE A 73 2.76 12.98 -4.11
C ILE A 73 1.73 14.11 -4.21
N GLY A 74 1.90 15.19 -3.44
CA GLY A 74 1.03 16.37 -3.49
C GLY A 74 1.09 17.15 -4.82
N LYS A 75 2.02 16.81 -5.71
CA LYS A 75 2.16 17.40 -7.05
C LYS A 75 1.50 16.53 -8.14
N ALA A 76 0.81 15.45 -7.75
CA ALA A 76 0.10 14.59 -8.68
C ALA A 76 -0.91 15.38 -9.53
N ALA A 77 -0.97 15.05 -10.82
CA ALA A 77 -1.92 15.67 -11.74
C ALA A 77 -3.36 15.19 -11.42
N PRO A 78 -4.40 16.01 -11.63
CA PRO A 78 -5.78 15.66 -11.26
C PRO A 78 -6.32 14.38 -11.90
N HIS A 79 -5.80 13.99 -13.08
CA HIS A 79 -6.20 12.77 -13.78
C HIS A 79 -5.56 11.49 -13.19
N GLN A 80 -4.54 11.61 -12.33
CA GLN A 80 -3.87 10.47 -11.72
C GLN A 80 -4.73 9.91 -10.59
N LYS A 81 -5.18 8.68 -10.75
CA LYS A 81 -5.95 7.90 -9.78
C LYS A 81 -5.00 6.88 -9.17
N ILE A 82 -4.54 7.19 -7.96
CA ILE A 82 -3.33 6.58 -7.38
C ILE A 82 -3.70 5.41 -6.48
N PHE A 83 -3.01 4.28 -6.69
CA PHE A 83 -2.99 3.15 -5.78
C PHE A 83 -1.59 3.03 -5.16
N LEU A 84 -1.48 3.26 -3.86
CA LEU A 84 -0.21 3.08 -3.14
C LEU A 84 -0.06 1.64 -2.68
N ILE A 85 1.13 1.05 -2.87
CA ILE A 85 1.49 -0.24 -2.31
C ILE A 85 2.74 -0.06 -1.44
N CYS A 86 2.61 -0.40 -0.16
CA CYS A 86 3.65 -0.30 0.85
C CYS A 86 3.97 -1.69 1.40
N ARG A 87 5.22 -1.94 1.77
CA ARG A 87 5.62 -3.26 2.27
C ARG A 87 5.08 -3.57 3.66
N THR A 88 5.06 -2.58 4.57
CA THR A 88 4.76 -2.78 6.00
C THR A 88 3.89 -1.65 6.56
N PRO A 89 3.23 -1.86 7.73
CA PRO A 89 2.54 -0.78 8.44
C PRO A 89 3.47 0.38 8.80
N GLN A 90 4.72 0.11 9.15
CA GLN A 90 5.73 1.13 9.46
C GLN A 90 5.97 2.10 8.30
N THR A 91 6.02 1.59 7.05
CA THR A 91 6.14 2.44 5.86
C THR A 91 4.96 3.40 5.77
N VAL A 92 3.74 2.89 5.95
CA VAL A 92 2.51 3.69 5.91
C VAL A 92 2.46 4.71 7.05
N ARG A 93 2.88 4.34 8.26
CA ARG A 93 2.98 5.27 9.39
C ARG A 93 3.87 6.46 9.06
N LYS A 94 5.05 6.23 8.46
CA LYS A 94 5.96 7.30 8.04
C LYS A 94 5.31 8.24 7.02
N LEU A 95 4.49 7.71 6.11
CA LEU A 95 3.73 8.53 5.15
C LEU A 95 2.71 9.44 5.85
N VAL A 96 1.96 8.89 6.82
CA VAL A 96 1.00 9.65 7.63
C VAL A 96 1.69 10.70 8.50
N GLU A 97 2.81 10.35 9.14
CA GLU A 97 3.65 11.29 9.90
C GLU A 97 4.25 12.38 9.01
N GLY A 98 4.58 12.05 7.75
CA GLY A 98 5.01 12.97 6.71
C GLY A 98 3.90 13.87 6.14
N GLY A 99 2.67 13.79 6.66
CA GLY A 99 1.56 14.65 6.27
C GLY A 99 0.79 14.21 5.02
N ILE A 100 0.98 12.96 4.57
CA ILE A 100 0.14 12.40 3.51
C ILE A 100 -1.22 12.04 4.09
N ASP A 101 -2.28 12.65 3.56
CA ASP A 101 -3.67 12.35 3.91
C ASP A 101 -4.12 11.03 3.25
N LEU A 102 -4.37 10.00 4.05
CA LEU A 102 -4.81 8.68 3.62
C LEU A 102 -6.18 8.37 4.20
N LYS A 103 -7.13 7.94 3.36
CA LYS A 103 -8.50 7.64 3.80
C LYS A 103 -8.73 6.17 4.11
N ASP A 104 -8.33 5.31 3.17
CA ASP A 104 -8.54 3.87 3.23
C ASP A 104 -7.21 3.12 3.12
N ILE A 105 -6.98 2.21 4.07
CA ILE A 105 -5.80 1.34 4.10
C ILE A 105 -6.23 -0.10 4.20
N ASN A 106 -5.83 -0.86 3.20
CA ASN A 106 -6.03 -2.28 3.10
C ASN A 106 -4.79 -3.03 3.59
N VAL A 107 -4.94 -3.86 4.62
CA VAL A 107 -3.93 -4.84 5.01
C VAL A 107 -4.19 -6.13 4.24
N GLY A 108 -3.41 -6.33 3.20
CA GLY A 108 -3.60 -7.43 2.27
C GLY A 108 -2.85 -8.68 2.67
N ASN A 109 -1.55 -8.52 2.94
CA ASN A 109 -0.70 -9.62 3.34
C ASN A 109 0.45 -9.16 4.23
N MET A 110 0.63 -9.86 5.33
CA MET A 110 1.79 -9.75 6.20
C MET A 110 2.22 -11.17 6.56
N HIS A 111 3.40 -11.60 6.11
CA HIS A 111 3.88 -12.96 6.27
C HIS A 111 4.18 -13.29 7.73
N PHE A 112 4.06 -14.58 8.05
CA PHE A 112 4.57 -15.11 9.30
C PHE A 112 6.09 -14.95 9.38
N SER A 113 6.56 -14.53 10.55
CA SER A 113 7.94 -14.63 11.00
C SER A 113 7.92 -14.95 12.49
N GLU A 114 9.04 -15.43 13.03
CA GLU A 114 9.15 -15.68 14.46
C GLU A 114 8.75 -14.44 15.28
N GLY A 115 7.93 -14.64 16.31
CA GLY A 115 7.36 -13.57 17.13
C GLY A 115 6.02 -12.99 16.64
N LYS A 116 5.61 -13.22 15.38
CA LYS A 116 4.32 -12.73 14.87
C LYS A 116 3.17 -13.68 15.17
N LYS A 117 2.02 -13.10 15.54
CA LYS A 117 0.76 -13.79 15.78
C LYS A 117 -0.17 -13.63 14.58
N GLN A 118 -0.92 -14.67 14.26
CA GLN A 118 -1.93 -14.62 13.21
C GLN A 118 -3.15 -13.83 13.67
N ILE A 119 -3.59 -12.86 12.88
CA ILE A 119 -4.85 -12.12 13.12
C ILE A 119 -5.87 -12.30 12.00
N SER A 120 -5.45 -12.78 10.83
CA SER A 120 -6.30 -13.24 9.73
C SER A 120 -5.53 -14.26 8.89
N SER A 121 -6.20 -14.91 7.92
CA SER A 121 -5.64 -15.97 7.07
C SER A 121 -4.28 -15.63 6.44
N LYS A 122 -4.05 -14.37 6.05
CA LYS A 122 -2.83 -13.89 5.37
C LYS A 122 -2.10 -12.77 6.11
N VAL A 123 -2.48 -12.50 7.35
CA VAL A 123 -1.97 -11.37 8.13
C VAL A 123 -1.47 -11.85 9.48
N TYR A 124 -0.15 -11.75 9.64
CA TYR A 124 0.57 -12.02 10.88
C TYR A 124 1.25 -10.73 11.33
N VAL A 125 1.14 -10.41 12.62
CA VAL A 125 1.62 -9.15 13.20
C VAL A 125 2.36 -9.40 14.51
N ASP A 126 3.36 -8.58 14.78
CA ASP A 126 3.93 -8.41 16.12
C ASP A 126 3.34 -7.16 16.81
N ASP A 127 3.87 -6.84 17.99
CA ASP A 127 3.42 -5.68 18.77
C ASP A 127 3.72 -4.35 18.06
N GLN A 128 4.80 -4.26 17.27
CA GLN A 128 5.16 -3.05 16.55
C GLN A 128 4.25 -2.83 15.34
N ASP A 129 3.96 -3.89 14.58
CA ASP A 129 2.98 -3.87 13.50
C ASP A 129 1.60 -3.40 13.99
N LEU A 130 1.13 -3.94 15.12
CA LEU A 130 -0.13 -3.53 15.74
C LEU A 130 -0.08 -2.07 16.23
N ALA A 131 1.02 -1.64 16.83
CA ALA A 131 1.20 -0.26 17.26
C ALA A 131 1.10 0.72 16.08
N ASP A 132 1.71 0.38 14.94
CA ASP A 132 1.65 1.21 13.73
C ASP A 132 0.25 1.23 13.12
N LEU A 133 -0.43 0.09 13.02
CA LEU A 133 -1.81 0.02 12.53
C LEU A 133 -2.79 0.80 13.43
N ARG A 134 -2.64 0.69 14.76
CA ARG A 134 -3.44 1.46 15.73
C ARG A 134 -3.17 2.96 15.62
N PHE A 135 -1.91 3.37 15.49
CA PHE A 135 -1.55 4.78 15.27
C PHE A 135 -2.24 5.33 14.02
N ILE A 136 -2.21 4.60 12.92
CA ILE A 136 -2.86 4.99 11.66
C ILE A 136 -4.38 5.13 11.86
N LYS A 137 -5.02 4.15 12.51
CA LYS A 137 -6.47 4.20 12.83
C LYS A 137 -6.83 5.41 13.69
N GLN A 138 -6.00 5.76 14.67
CA GLN A 138 -6.20 6.94 15.53
C GLN A 138 -6.14 8.28 14.78
N ARG A 139 -5.56 8.31 13.56
CA ARG A 139 -5.58 9.49 12.68
C ARG A 139 -6.84 9.60 11.83
N GLY A 140 -7.86 8.77 12.09
CA GLY A 140 -9.13 8.78 11.37
C GLY A 140 -9.13 7.99 10.06
N VAL A 141 -8.07 7.21 9.82
CA VAL A 141 -7.93 6.37 8.63
C VAL A 141 -8.73 5.07 8.80
N ASN A 142 -9.49 4.69 7.79
CA ASN A 142 -10.18 3.40 7.76
C ASN A 142 -9.19 2.28 7.42
N VAL A 143 -8.84 1.46 8.41
CA VAL A 143 -7.90 0.33 8.25
C VAL A 143 -8.66 -0.99 8.30
N PHE A 144 -8.53 -1.81 7.26
CA PHE A 144 -9.24 -3.08 7.14
C PHE A 144 -8.38 -4.17 6.49
N ILE A 145 -8.61 -5.43 6.87
CA ILE A 145 -7.97 -6.59 6.25
C ILE A 145 -8.86 -7.09 5.11
N GLN A 146 -8.27 -7.31 3.93
CA GLN A 146 -8.95 -7.90 2.77
C GLN A 146 -7.89 -8.35 1.75
N ASP A 147 -7.90 -9.61 1.31
CA ASP A 147 -6.90 -10.08 0.37
C ASP A 147 -7.20 -9.60 -1.06
N VAL A 148 -8.38 -9.94 -1.59
CA VAL A 148 -8.84 -9.48 -2.91
C VAL A 148 -10.19 -8.75 -2.83
N PRO A 149 -10.53 -7.89 -3.80
CA PRO A 149 -11.84 -7.26 -3.82
C PRO A 149 -12.96 -8.29 -3.86
N GLY A 150 -13.97 -8.09 -3.01
CA GLY A 150 -15.12 -8.99 -2.86
C GLY A 150 -15.03 -9.93 -1.66
N ASP A 151 -13.82 -10.17 -1.12
CA ASP A 151 -13.67 -10.90 0.14
C ASP A 151 -14.32 -10.14 1.30
N GLN A 152 -14.67 -10.87 2.36
CA GLN A 152 -15.15 -10.23 3.59
C GLN A 152 -14.06 -9.32 4.17
N LYS A 153 -14.43 -8.08 4.51
CA LYS A 153 -13.53 -7.18 5.23
C LYS A 153 -13.50 -7.56 6.70
N GLU A 154 -12.31 -7.71 7.24
CA GLU A 154 -12.08 -7.92 8.69
C GLU A 154 -11.48 -6.65 9.32
N GLN A 155 -11.76 -6.44 10.60
CA GLN A 155 -11.23 -5.30 11.35
C GLN A 155 -9.89 -5.65 11.98
N ILE A 156 -9.03 -4.65 12.19
CA ILE A 156 -7.83 -4.84 13.01
C ILE A 156 -8.27 -5.07 14.47
N PRO A 157 -7.79 -6.14 15.13
CA PRO A 157 -8.07 -6.37 16.55
C PRO A 157 -7.63 -5.19 17.41
N ASP A 158 -8.38 -4.94 18.48
CA ASP A 158 -8.08 -3.85 19.41
C ASP A 158 -6.78 -4.04 20.18
#